data_AF-A0A832ZFA1-F1
#
_entry.id   AF-A0A832ZFA1-F1
#
_cell.length_a   1.000
_cell.length_b   1.000
_cell.length_c   1.000
_cell.angle_alpha   90.00
_cell.angle_beta   90.00
_cell.angle_gamma   90.00
#
_symmetry.space_group_name_H-M   'P 1'
#
loop_
_entity.id
_entity.type
_entity.pdbx_description
1 polymer ?
#
loop_
_entity_poly.entity_id
_entity_poly.type
_entity_poly.pdbx_seq_one_letter_code
_entity_poly.pdbx_strand_id
1 'polypeptide(L)' 'MVNIFHYNDKTGQYKKLTVELDPKGRGVFVTVTNGTKGDKKNIQRVTILCNKMELAYLILELQEIYRKIGDGGE' A
#
# COMPACT_ATOMS: atom_id res chain seq x y z
N MET A 1 -3.34 11.93 -0.63
CA MET A 1 -3.34 10.73 0.23
C MET A 1 -3.93 9.59 -0.57
N VAL A 2 -3.19 8.48 -0.72
CA VAL A 2 -3.74 7.26 -1.35
C VAL A 2 -4.38 6.40 -0.28
N ASN A 3 -5.55 5.84 -0.58
CA ASN A 3 -6.26 4.94 0.32
C ASN A 3 -6.95 3.85 -0.51
N ILE A 4 -6.36 2.67 -0.56
CA ILE A 4 -6.90 1.50 -1.24
C ILE A 4 -7.38 0.54 -0.18
N PHE A 5 -8.68 0.23 -0.19
CA PHE A 5 -9.29 -0.67 0.77
C PHE A 5 -10.00 -1.79 0.04
N HIS A 6 -9.79 -3.02 0.49
CA HIS A 6 -10.48 -4.19 -0.01
C HIS A 6 -10.99 -5.03 1.14
N TYR A 7 -12.24 -5.44 1.06
CA TYR A 7 -12.92 -6.25 2.05
C TYR A 7 -13.53 -7.48 1.38
N ASN A 8 -13.38 -8.63 2.03
CA ASN A 8 -14.02 -9.86 1.62
C ASN A 8 -15.18 -10.16 2.57
N ASP A 9 -16.42 -9.93 2.10
CA ASP A 9 -17.64 -10.17 2.89
C ASP A 9 -17.80 -11.63 3.33
N LYS A 10 -17.25 -12.59 2.57
CA LYS A 10 -17.38 -14.02 2.89
C LYS A 10 -16.50 -14.44 4.07
N THR A 11 -15.30 -13.89 4.16
CA THR A 11 -14.33 -14.25 5.21
C THR A 11 -14.23 -13.22 6.33
N GLY A 12 -14.80 -12.03 6.13
CA GLY A 12 -14.68 -10.90 7.04
C GLY A 12 -13.27 -10.28 7.07
N GLN A 13 -12.37 -10.69 6.18
CA GLN A 13 -11.01 -10.17 6.12
C GLN A 13 -10.95 -8.88 5.30
N TYR A 14 -10.08 -7.95 5.71
CA TYR A 14 -9.78 -6.74 4.96
C TYR A 14 -8.27 -6.56 4.78
N LYS A 15 -7.94 -5.84 3.71
CA LYS A 15 -6.61 -5.26 3.47
C LYS A 15 -6.76 -3.79 3.12
N LYS A 16 -5.84 -2.97 3.62
CA LYS A 16 -5.79 -1.53 3.40
C LYS A 16 -4.36 -1.12 3.08
N LEU A 17 -4.19 -0.32 2.04
CA LEU A 17 -2.95 0.39 1.73
C LEU A 17 -3.21 1.89 1.87
N THR A 18 -2.39 2.58 2.67
CA THR A 18 -2.39 4.04 2.76
C THR A 18 -1.03 4.60 2.39
N VAL A 19 -1.04 5.72 1.68
CA VAL A 19 0.17 6.47 1.32
C VAL A 19 -0.01 7.94 1.70
N GLU A 20 0.84 8.42 2.60
CA GLU A 20 0.73 9.73 3.26
C GLU A 20 2.09 10.43 3.31
N LEU A 21 2.11 11.76 3.15
CA LEU A 21 3.34 12.53 3.36
C LEU A 21 3.73 12.46 4.84
N ASP A 22 5.01 12.29 5.12
CA ASP A 22 5.52 12.51 6.47
C ASP A 22 5.35 13.99 6.86
N PRO A 23 4.70 14.32 7.99
CA PRO A 23 4.48 15.71 8.40
C PRO A 23 5.76 16.53 8.57
N LYS A 24 6.90 15.87 8.78
CA LYS A 24 8.22 16.51 8.89
C LYS A 24 8.93 16.66 7.54
N GLY A 25 8.28 16.29 6.44
CA GLY A 25 8.83 16.43 5.08
C GLY A 25 9.96 15.47 4.74
N ARG A 26 10.18 14.39 5.53
CA ARG A 26 11.31 13.46 5.30
C ARG A 26 11.04 12.47 4.16
N GLY A 27 9.79 12.36 3.71
CA GLY A 27 9.39 11.40 2.69
C GLY A 27 7.91 11.06 2.75
N VAL A 28 7.60 9.80 2.47
CA VAL A 28 6.24 9.27 2.38
C VAL A 28 6.12 8.00 3.22
N PHE A 29 5.09 7.93 4.06
CA PHE A 29 4.70 6.71 4.72
C PHE A 29 3.86 5.84 3.78
N VAL A 30 4.27 4.59 3.63
CA VAL A 30 3.51 3.54 2.96
C VAL A 30 3.10 2.54 4.04
N THR A 31 1.80 2.42 4.30
CA THR A 31 1.27 1.54 5.35
C THR A 31 0.34 0.51 4.75
N VAL A 32 0.64 -0.76 5.01
CA VAL A 32 -0.25 -1.89 4.72
C VAL A 32 -0.86 -2.36 6.04
N THR A 33 -2.18 -2.46 6.09
CA THR A 33 -2.93 -3.01 7.23
C THR A 33 -3.80 -4.16 6.76
N ASN A 34 -3.69 -5.31 7.39
CA ASN A 34 -4.55 -6.46 7.17
C ASN A 34 -5.22 -6.87 8.49
N GLY A 35 -6.43 -7.40 8.42
CA GLY A 35 -7.10 -7.92 9.62
C GLY A 35 -8.48 -8.49 9.33
N THR A 36 -9.19 -8.84 10.40
CA THR A 36 -10.57 -9.36 10.33
C THR A 36 -11.51 -8.37 11.01
N LYS A 37 -12.66 -8.09 10.37
CA LYS A 37 -13.68 -7.17 10.92
C LYS A 37 -14.16 -7.66 12.27
N GLY A 38 -14.17 -6.78 13.27
CA GLY A 38 -14.58 -7.10 14.64
C GLY A 38 -13.48 -7.72 15.51
N ASP A 39 -12.43 -8.29 14.92
CA ASP A 39 -11.28 -8.81 15.66
C ASP A 39 -10.16 -7.78 15.71
N LYS A 40 -10.14 -7.01 16.81
CA LYS A 40 -9.11 -5.99 17.06
C LYS A 40 -7.75 -6.58 17.45
N LYS A 41 -7.68 -7.87 17.81
CA LYS A 41 -6.44 -8.51 18.25
C LYS A 41 -5.61 -9.03 17.08
N ASN A 42 -6.25 -9.30 15.94
CA ASN A 42 -5.59 -9.82 14.74
C ASN A 42 -5.41 -8.78 13.63
N ILE A 43 -5.04 -7.56 14.00
CA ILE A 43 -4.70 -6.49 13.04
C ILE A 43 -3.19 -6.48 12.85
N GLN A 44 -2.74 -6.81 11.64
CA GLN A 44 -1.34 -6.71 11.25
C GLN A 44 -1.13 -5.41 10.49
N ARG A 45 -0.17 -4.59 10.93
CA ARG A 45 0.19 -3.33 10.30
C ARG A 45 1.68 -3.26 10.07
N VAL A 46 2.07 -2.97 8.84
CA VAL A 46 3.46 -2.67 8.46
C VAL A 46 3.49 -1.27 7.89
N THR A 47 4.40 -0.44 8.39
CA THR A 47 4.62 0.93 7.91
C THR A 47 6.07 1.09 7.52
N ILE A 48 6.31 1.61 6.33
CA ILE A 48 7.62 1.92 5.79
C ILE A 48 7.65 3.42 5.51
N LEU A 49 8.71 4.11 5.94
CA LEU A 49 8.99 5.48 5.52
C LEU A 49 9.92 5.40 4.32
N CYS A 50 9.44 5.80 3.15
CA CYS A 50 10.25 5.94 1.95
C CYS A 50 10.76 7.37 1.87
N ASN A 51 12.08 7.54 1.87
CA ASN A 51 12.68 8.84 1.58
C ASN A 51 12.50 9.21 0.09
N LYS A 52 12.91 10.42 -0.30
CA LYS A 52 12.73 10.93 -1.68
C LYS A 52 13.35 10.02 -2.76
N MET A 53 14.55 9.47 -2.52
CA MET A 53 15.24 8.62 -3.49
C MET A 53 14.59 7.25 -3.60
N GLU A 54 14.25 6.62 -2.48
CA GLU A 54 13.53 5.34 -2.44
C GLU A 54 12.17 5.44 -3.11
N LEU A 55 11.44 6.54 -2.87
CA LEU A 55 10.16 6.80 -3.51
C LEU A 55 10.31 6.99 -5.02
N ALA A 56 11.30 7.77 -5.47
CA ALA A 56 11.55 7.96 -6.90
C ALA A 56 11.87 6.63 -7.60
N TYR A 57 12.69 5.80 -6.97
CA TYR A 57 13.00 4.47 -7.48
C TYR A 57 11.76 3.57 -7.53
N LEU A 58 10.98 3.52 -6.44
CA LEU A 58 9.73 2.75 -6.39
C LEU A 58 8.73 3.16 -7.47
N ILE A 59 8.62 4.46 -7.77
CA ILE A 59 7.76 4.96 -8.85
C ILE A 59 8.18 4.40 -10.21
N LEU A 60 9.48 4.39 -10.51
CA LEU A 60 9.99 3.87 -11.78
C LEU A 60 9.70 2.37 -11.93
N GLU A 61 9.98 1.59 -10.89
CA GLU A 61 9.71 0.15 -10.85
C GLU A 61 8.22 -0.16 -11.02
N LEU A 62 7.33 0.57 -10.31
CA LEU A 62 5.89 0.39 -10.44
C LEU A 62 5.37 0.74 -11.84
N GLN A 63 5.91 1.78 -12.48
CA GLN A 63 5.58 2.13 -13.86
C GLN A 63 6.01 1.04 -14.85
N GLU A 64 7.18 0.46 -14.66
CA GLU A 64 7.65 -0.66 -15.48
C GLU A 64 6.77 -1.90 -15.29
N ILE A 65 6.46 -2.27 -14.05
CA ILE A 65 5.56 -3.38 -13.72
C ILE A 65 4.18 -3.15 -14.36
N TYR A 66 3.63 -1.93 -14.26
CA TYR A 66 2.34 -1.60 -14.86
C TYR A 66 2.34 -1.77 -16.38
N ARG A 67 3.39 -1.31 -17.07
CA ARG A 67 3.54 -1.53 -18.52
C ARG A 67 3.56 -3.03 -18.86
N LYS A 68 4.35 -3.83 -18.14
CA LYS A 68 4.42 -5.28 -18.36
C LYS A 68 3.08 -5.99 -18.17
N ILE A 69 2.26 -5.54 -17.23
CA ILE A 69 0.89 -6.06 -17.05
C ILE A 69 0.01 -5.72 -18.25
N GLY A 70 0.18 -4.53 -18.85
CA GLY A 70 -0.54 -4.11 -20.05
C GLY A 70 -0.11 -4.84 -21.32
N ASP A 71 1.18 -5.18 -21.45
CA ASP A 71 1.75 -5.83 -22.64
C ASP A 71 1.55 -7.36 -22.67
N GLY A 72 1.12 -7.97 -21.56
CA GLY A 72 0.84 -9.42 -21.45
C GLY A 72 -0.60 -9.81 -21.81
N GLY A 73 -1.35 -8.89 -22.44
CA GLY A 73 -2.74 -9.05 -22.83
C GLY A 73 -2.97 -8.90 -24.33
N GLU A 74 -2.18 -9.61 -25.14
CA GLU A 74 -2.50 -9.94 -26.54
C GLU A 74 -2.15 -11.41 -26.82
#